data_AF-A0A357I391-F1
#
_entry.id   AF-A0A357I391-F1
#
_cell.length_a   1.000
_cell.length_b   1.000
_cell.length_c   1.000
_cell.angle_alpha   90.00
_cell.angle_beta   90.00
_cell.angle_gamma   90.00
#
_symmetry.space_group_name_H-M   'P 1'
#
loop_
_entity.id
_entity.type
_entity.pdbx_description
1 polymer ?
#
loop_
_entity_poly.entity_id
_entity_poly.type
_entity_poly.pdbx_seq_one_letter_code
_entity_poly.pdbx_strand_id
1 'polypeptide(L)'
;MSDMWHARRPICWQWLRLKTGIRPEAYWFAQKLKQPELLWQERQNLKKFNDGKRSVASDKRLLPLLLVWAEPTVAESLVPEHLHWTGSGETPVAFHRSSWTDPKASFVAIKGGSPSVGHAHMDVGQFVMESDGVRWAVDLGTQPYHELEAAGLNIWGKVDRWKVFRFGNMSHSVL
;
A
#
# COMPACT_ATOMS: atom_id res chain seq x y z
N MET A 1 -32.74 8.91 6.50
CA MET A 1 -31.76 7.79 6.47
C MET A 1 -30.57 8.25 5.64
N SER A 2 -29.84 9.31 6.03
CA SER A 2 -28.84 9.46 7.10
C SER A 2 -27.57 8.61 6.88
N ASP A 3 -26.58 9.29 6.29
CA ASP A 3 -25.14 9.24 6.57
C ASP A 3 -24.33 7.95 6.34
N MET A 4 -23.70 7.87 5.17
CA MET A 4 -22.57 6.96 4.88
C MET A 4 -21.50 7.63 4.00
N TRP A 5 -20.96 8.80 4.37
CA TRP A 5 -19.83 9.41 3.63
C TRP A 5 -18.83 10.17 4.51
N HIS A 6 -18.45 9.61 5.66
CA HIS A 6 -17.33 10.12 6.47
C HIS A 6 -16.15 9.14 6.46
N ALA A 7 -15.52 8.98 5.30
CA ALA A 7 -14.18 8.39 5.22
C ALA A 7 -13.25 9.45 4.62
N ARG A 8 -12.60 10.24 5.47
CA ARG A 8 -11.51 11.14 5.08
C ARG A 8 -10.33 10.26 4.65
N ARG A 9 -9.90 10.36 3.40
CA ARG A 9 -8.92 9.45 2.78
C ARG A 9 -7.55 10.12 2.59
N PRO A 10 -6.60 9.95 3.51
CA PRO A 10 -5.19 9.97 3.18
C PRO A 10 -4.67 8.55 2.89
N ILE A 11 -4.30 8.32 1.63
CA ILE A 11 -3.70 7.07 1.14
C ILE A 11 -2.26 6.95 1.67
N CYS A 12 -1.97 5.91 2.45
CA CYS A 12 -0.62 5.59 2.96
C CYS A 12 -0.17 4.22 2.44
N TRP A 13 0.67 4.19 1.41
CA TRP A 13 1.24 2.94 0.88
C TRP A 13 2.77 2.96 0.95
N GLN A 14 3.29 2.37 2.01
CA GLN A 14 4.66 1.84 2.07
C GLN A 14 4.64 0.44 2.71
N TRP A 15 3.71 -0.41 2.25
CA TRP A 15 3.46 -1.73 2.84
C TRP A 15 4.39 -2.82 2.31
N LEU A 16 4.68 -2.78 1.02
CA LEU A 16 5.77 -3.56 0.48
C LEU A 16 6.94 -2.64 0.17
N ARG A 17 8.15 -3.11 0.41
CA ARG A 17 9.38 -2.62 -0.24
C ARG A 17 9.35 -2.82 -1.76
N LEU A 18 8.17 -2.80 -2.38
CA LEU A 18 8.02 -2.69 -3.82
C LEU A 18 8.70 -1.39 -4.21
N LYS A 19 9.55 -1.47 -5.23
CA LYS A 19 10.01 -0.33 -6.00
C LYS A 19 8.79 0.27 -6.71
N THR A 20 7.93 0.95 -5.96
CA THR A 20 6.80 1.67 -6.52
C THR A 20 7.38 2.88 -7.25
N GLY A 21 7.14 3.00 -8.54
CA GLY A 21 7.49 4.22 -9.28
C GLY A 21 6.60 5.38 -8.86
N ILE A 22 6.70 6.46 -9.63
CA ILE A 22 5.76 7.59 -9.50
C ILE A 22 4.35 7.09 -9.82
N ARG A 23 3.38 7.51 -9.01
CA ARG A 23 1.96 7.16 -9.09
C ARG A 23 1.13 8.38 -9.47
N PRO A 24 0.80 8.57 -10.76
CA PRO A 24 0.03 9.71 -11.23
C PRO A 24 -1.34 9.83 -10.58
N GLU A 25 -1.97 8.70 -10.23
CA GLU A 25 -3.30 8.67 -9.61
C GLU A 25 -3.37 9.47 -8.30
N ALA A 26 -2.27 9.58 -7.54
CA ALA A 26 -2.24 10.36 -6.32
C ALA A 26 -2.44 11.86 -6.59
N TYR A 27 -1.94 12.37 -7.72
CA TYR A 27 -2.11 13.78 -8.14
C TYR A 27 -3.57 14.08 -8.46
N TRP A 28 -4.25 13.15 -9.15
CA TRP A 28 -5.68 13.26 -9.38
C TRP A 28 -6.47 13.30 -8.06
N PHE A 29 -6.19 12.40 -7.12
CA PHE A 29 -6.87 12.39 -5.82
C PHE A 29 -6.59 13.65 -4.99
N ALA A 30 -5.34 14.10 -4.93
CA ALA A 30 -4.97 15.32 -4.21
C ALA A 30 -5.74 16.54 -4.73
N GLN A 31 -5.87 16.65 -6.06
CA GLN A 31 -6.64 17.72 -6.70
C GLN A 31 -8.14 17.59 -6.40
N LYS A 32 -8.73 16.40 -6.64
CA LYS A 32 -10.17 16.17 -6.47
C LYS A 32 -10.65 16.34 -5.03
N LEU A 33 -9.83 15.94 -4.07
CA LEU A 33 -10.14 16.02 -2.64
C LEU A 33 -9.66 17.33 -2.00
N LYS A 34 -8.90 18.15 -2.73
CA LYS A 34 -8.22 19.35 -2.21
C LYS A 34 -7.34 19.02 -1.00
N GLN A 35 -6.60 17.92 -1.09
CA GLN A 35 -5.76 17.36 -0.03
C GLN A 35 -4.31 17.22 -0.52
N PRO A 36 -3.50 18.30 -0.49
CA PRO A 36 -2.12 18.28 -0.99
C PRO A 36 -1.18 17.34 -0.21
N GLU A 37 -1.52 17.00 1.03
CA GLU A 37 -0.80 16.04 1.88
C GLU A 37 -0.78 14.62 1.30
N LEU A 38 -1.74 14.27 0.44
CA LEU A 38 -1.74 13.01 -0.32
C LEU A 38 -0.49 12.84 -1.20
N LEU A 39 0.17 13.95 -1.55
CA LEU A 39 1.37 13.96 -2.37
C LEU A 39 2.65 13.85 -1.56
N TRP A 40 2.59 13.77 -0.23
CA TRP A 40 3.77 13.70 0.64
C TRP A 40 4.79 12.66 0.17
N GLN A 41 4.33 11.42 -0.09
CA GLN A 41 5.20 10.35 -0.57
C GLN A 41 5.57 10.51 -2.05
N GLU A 42 4.62 10.91 -2.89
CA GLU A 42 4.85 11.01 -4.34
C GLU A 42 5.83 12.11 -4.70
N ARG A 43 5.87 13.20 -3.95
CA ARG A 43 6.88 14.23 -4.08
C ARG A 43 8.28 13.72 -3.80
N GLN A 44 8.45 12.96 -2.73
CA GLN A 44 9.74 12.36 -2.40
C GLN A 44 10.15 11.36 -3.49
N ASN A 45 9.20 10.58 -4.02
CA ASN A 45 9.45 9.66 -5.12
C ASN A 45 9.85 10.40 -6.40
N LEU A 46 9.16 11.49 -6.75
CA LEU A 46 9.47 12.34 -7.91
C LEU A 46 10.84 13.02 -7.78
N LYS A 47 11.18 13.55 -6.59
CA LYS A 47 12.51 14.10 -6.31
C LYS A 47 13.61 13.04 -6.49
N LYS A 48 13.42 11.84 -5.92
CA LYS A 48 14.36 10.73 -6.11
C LYS A 48 14.46 10.29 -7.57
N PHE A 49 13.37 10.36 -8.33
CA PHE A 49 13.37 10.08 -9.76
C PHE A 49 14.19 11.12 -10.55
N ASN A 50 13.97 12.41 -10.31
CA ASN A 50 14.73 13.50 -10.95
C ASN A 50 16.23 13.44 -10.62
N ASP A 51 16.58 13.03 -9.40
CA ASP A 51 17.96 12.80 -8.96
C ASP A 51 18.61 11.54 -9.58
N GLY A 52 17.89 10.76 -10.40
CA GLY A 52 18.34 9.48 -10.94
C GLY A 52 18.43 8.35 -9.89
N LYS A 53 17.98 8.61 -8.65
CA LYS A 53 18.03 7.68 -7.50
C LYS A 53 16.84 6.72 -7.45
N ARG A 54 15.86 6.87 -8.34
CA ARG A 54 14.71 5.95 -8.48
C ARG A 54 14.39 5.77 -9.96
N SER A 55 14.19 4.53 -10.39
CA SER A 55 13.63 4.25 -11.71
C SER A 55 12.14 4.55 -11.71
N VAL A 56 11.58 4.85 -12.89
CA VAL A 56 10.14 4.72 -13.03
C VAL A 56 9.72 3.29 -12.75
N ALA A 57 8.49 3.09 -12.25
CA ALA A 57 7.91 1.75 -12.06
C ALA A 57 8.10 0.92 -13.34
N SER A 58 8.09 -0.40 -13.18
CA SER A 58 8.00 -1.32 -14.32
C SER A 58 6.78 -1.02 -15.20
N ASP A 59 5.69 -0.51 -14.62
CA ASP A 59 4.53 -0.05 -15.36
C ASP A 59 4.58 1.46 -15.64
N LYS A 60 5.08 1.81 -16.83
CA LYS A 60 5.14 3.19 -17.33
C LYS A 60 3.83 3.65 -17.96
N ARG A 61 2.81 2.79 -18.07
CA ARG A 61 1.58 3.06 -18.84
C ARG A 61 0.84 4.30 -18.35
N LEU A 62 0.91 4.58 -17.05
CA LEU A 62 0.19 5.71 -16.45
C LEU A 62 1.01 7.00 -16.42
N LEU A 63 2.33 6.99 -16.64
CA LEU A 63 3.17 8.19 -16.50
C LEU A 63 2.73 9.40 -17.34
N PRO A 64 2.26 9.25 -18.59
CA PRO A 64 1.78 10.41 -19.34
C PRO A 64 0.66 11.16 -18.62
N LEU A 65 -0.13 10.49 -17.77
CA LEU A 65 -1.18 11.11 -16.97
C LEU A 65 -0.64 12.07 -15.90
N LEU A 66 0.63 11.94 -15.53
CA LEU A 66 1.29 12.91 -14.64
C LEU A 66 1.31 14.31 -15.29
N LEU A 67 1.49 14.41 -16.60
CA LEU A 67 1.47 15.70 -17.32
C LEU A 67 0.08 16.36 -17.29
N VAL A 68 -0.97 15.55 -17.13
CA VAL A 68 -2.36 16.02 -17.09
C VAL A 68 -2.81 16.35 -15.67
N TRP A 69 -2.38 15.56 -14.69
CA TRP A 69 -2.88 15.63 -13.31
C TRP A 69 -1.95 16.37 -12.34
N ALA A 70 -0.67 16.51 -12.67
CA ALA A 70 0.25 17.31 -11.85
C ALA A 70 0.11 18.79 -12.20
N GLU A 71 -0.72 19.52 -11.44
CA GLU A 71 -0.77 20.97 -11.56
C GLU A 71 0.47 21.65 -10.92
N PRO A 72 1.01 22.72 -11.52
CA PRO A 72 2.13 23.48 -10.96
C PRO A 72 1.84 24.10 -9.59
N THR A 73 0.56 24.38 -9.31
CA THR A 73 0.06 25.15 -8.16
C THR A 73 0.00 24.36 -6.86
N VAL A 74 0.13 23.03 -6.90
CA VAL A 74 0.23 22.23 -5.66
C VAL A 74 1.62 22.42 -5.07
N ALA A 75 2.19 23.63 -4.98
CA ALA A 75 3.62 23.89 -4.96
C ALA A 75 4.41 23.22 -3.81
N GLU A 76 3.79 22.89 -2.68
CA GLU A 76 4.44 22.18 -1.57
C GLU A 76 3.54 21.08 -1.00
N SER A 77 4.08 19.87 -0.79
CA SER A 77 3.29 18.80 -0.15
C SER A 77 3.40 19.01 1.34
N LEU A 78 2.26 19.17 2.01
CA LEU A 78 2.24 19.26 3.45
C LEU A 78 2.54 17.90 4.07
N VAL A 79 3.25 17.91 5.20
CA VAL A 79 3.36 16.72 6.05
C VAL A 79 1.95 16.37 6.50
N PRO A 80 1.47 15.13 6.32
CA PRO A 80 0.13 14.79 6.79
C PRO A 80 0.03 14.90 8.31
N GLU A 81 -1.08 15.43 8.81
CA GLU A 81 -1.31 15.58 10.25
C GLU A 81 -1.76 14.27 10.91
N HIS A 82 -2.55 13.48 10.17
CA HIS A 82 -3.11 12.25 10.70
C HIS A 82 -2.06 11.15 10.81
N LEU A 83 -1.95 10.59 12.00
CA LEU A 83 -1.06 9.48 12.34
C LEU A 83 -1.76 8.11 12.25
N HIS A 84 -3.08 8.12 12.05
CA HIS A 84 -3.92 6.93 12.01
C HIS A 84 -4.86 7.00 10.82
N TRP A 85 -5.03 5.88 10.15
CA TRP A 85 -5.98 5.74 9.05
C TRP A 85 -6.58 4.35 9.04
N THR A 86 -7.89 4.26 8.75
CA THR A 86 -8.59 3.00 8.60
C THR A 86 -9.34 2.97 7.28
N GLY A 87 -9.23 1.86 6.56
CA GLY A 87 -9.99 1.56 5.36
C GLY A 87 -11.01 0.48 5.68
N SER A 88 -12.28 0.81 5.49
CA SER A 88 -13.39 -0.15 5.65
C SER A 88 -13.72 -0.82 4.30
N GLY A 89 -14.12 -2.09 4.35
CA GLY A 89 -14.49 -2.89 3.17
C GLY A 89 -14.47 -4.37 3.51
N GLU A 90 -14.59 -5.25 2.51
CA GLU A 90 -14.50 -6.71 2.71
C GLU A 90 -13.13 -7.15 3.24
N THR A 91 -12.08 -6.36 2.94
CA THR A 91 -10.73 -6.50 3.50
C THR A 91 -10.38 -5.21 4.24
N PRO A 92 -10.84 -5.05 5.50
CA PRO A 92 -10.53 -3.87 6.28
C PRO A 92 -9.03 -3.80 6.60
N VAL A 93 -8.49 -2.58 6.64
CA VAL A 93 -7.09 -2.32 6.99
C VAL A 93 -6.98 -1.12 7.93
N ALA A 94 -5.96 -1.09 8.78
CA ALA A 94 -5.72 0.01 9.71
C ALA A 94 -4.24 0.33 9.82
N PHE A 95 -3.82 1.54 9.48
CA PHE A 95 -2.45 2.05 9.53
C PHE A 95 -2.28 3.01 10.71
N HIS A 96 -1.20 2.83 11.48
CA HIS A 96 -0.83 3.69 12.61
C HIS A 96 0.66 4.00 12.55
N ARG A 97 1.03 5.25 12.81
CA ARG A 97 2.43 5.69 12.96
C ARG A 97 2.59 6.64 14.13
N SER A 98 3.79 6.79 14.67
CA SER A 98 4.09 7.82 15.68
C SER A 98 4.56 9.15 15.05
N SER A 99 5.09 9.14 13.82
CA SER A 99 5.52 10.34 13.10
C SER A 99 5.64 10.08 11.59
N TRP A 100 5.55 11.15 10.79
CA TRP A 100 5.80 11.14 9.34
C TRP A 100 7.26 11.46 8.97
N THR A 101 8.01 12.08 9.88
CA THR A 101 9.32 12.68 9.61
C THR A 101 10.44 12.09 10.47
N ASP A 102 10.12 11.46 11.59
CA ASP A 102 11.11 10.79 12.43
C ASP A 102 11.51 9.43 11.81
N PRO A 103 12.79 9.22 11.44
CA PRO A 103 13.25 7.95 10.89
C PRO A 103 13.18 6.78 11.88
N LYS A 104 13.00 7.04 13.19
CA LYS A 104 12.81 6.03 14.24
C LYS A 104 11.35 5.83 14.64
N ALA A 105 10.42 6.48 13.93
CA ALA A 105 8.99 6.35 14.21
C ALA A 105 8.54 4.88 14.22
N SER A 106 7.62 4.57 15.13
CA SER A 106 6.93 3.29 15.12
C SER A 106 5.82 3.33 14.08
N PHE A 107 5.65 2.23 13.36
CA PHE A 107 4.60 2.03 12.37
C PHE A 107 4.00 0.64 12.52
N VAL A 108 2.68 0.55 12.49
CA VAL A 108 1.94 -0.71 12.47
C VAL A 108 0.85 -0.59 11.42
N ALA A 109 0.59 -1.68 10.72
CA ALA A 109 -0.73 -1.88 10.18
C ALA A 109 -1.12 -3.32 10.13
N ILE A 110 -2.43 -3.45 10.06
CA ILE A 110 -3.14 -4.67 10.26
C ILE A 110 -4.11 -4.81 9.10
N LYS A 111 -4.24 -6.03 8.59
CA LYS A 111 -5.27 -6.41 7.63
C LYS A 111 -6.21 -7.42 8.27
N GLY A 112 -7.50 -7.14 8.18
CA GLY A 112 -8.57 -8.07 8.55
C GLY A 112 -9.27 -8.65 7.31
N GLY A 113 -10.48 -9.14 7.51
CA GLY A 113 -11.34 -9.63 6.44
C GLY A 113 -11.52 -11.14 6.48
N SER A 114 -11.60 -11.77 5.30
CA SER A 114 -11.81 -13.21 5.17
C SER A 114 -10.95 -13.78 4.04
N PRO A 115 -10.37 -15.00 4.19
CA PRO A 115 -9.70 -15.69 3.08
C PRO A 115 -10.67 -16.10 1.96
N SER A 116 -11.98 -15.94 2.16
CA SER A 116 -12.99 -16.17 1.11
C SER A 116 -13.11 -14.99 0.13
N VAL A 117 -12.56 -13.83 0.46
CA VAL A 117 -12.54 -12.67 -0.44
C VAL A 117 -11.62 -12.96 -1.63
N GLY A 118 -12.03 -12.52 -2.83
CA GLY A 118 -11.24 -12.70 -4.05
C GLY A 118 -9.80 -12.21 -3.86
N HIS A 119 -8.84 -13.00 -4.33
CA HIS A 119 -7.40 -12.73 -4.21
C HIS A 119 -6.83 -12.64 -2.78
N ALA A 120 -7.60 -12.90 -1.72
CA ALA A 120 -7.09 -12.91 -0.36
C ALA A 120 -6.21 -14.14 -0.06
N HIS A 121 -5.21 -13.98 0.79
CA HIS A 121 -4.49 -15.08 1.41
C HIS A 121 -5.19 -15.49 2.72
N MET A 122 -4.70 -16.51 3.41
CA MET A 122 -5.08 -16.82 4.79
C MET A 122 -4.35 -15.88 5.78
N ASP A 123 -4.45 -14.58 5.54
CA ASP A 123 -3.68 -13.53 6.20
C ASP A 123 -4.56 -12.60 7.05
N VAL A 124 -5.73 -13.09 7.47
CA VAL A 124 -6.63 -12.33 8.34
C VAL A 124 -6.00 -12.15 9.71
N GLY A 125 -5.94 -10.91 10.19
CA GLY A 125 -5.23 -10.56 11.41
C GLY A 125 -3.74 -10.33 11.20
N GLN A 126 -3.24 -10.38 9.96
CA GLN A 126 -1.82 -10.15 9.73
C GLN A 126 -1.42 -8.71 10.07
N PHE A 127 -0.18 -8.54 10.53
CA PHE A 127 0.40 -7.23 10.74
C PHE A 127 1.86 -7.13 10.26
N VAL A 128 2.29 -5.91 9.93
CA VAL A 128 3.71 -5.53 9.80
C VAL A 128 3.97 -4.44 10.82
N MET A 129 5.16 -4.47 11.40
CA MET A 129 5.58 -3.51 12.41
C MET A 129 6.99 -3.02 12.10
N GLU A 130 7.18 -1.71 12.16
CA GLU A 130 8.48 -1.05 12.15
C GLU A 130 8.65 -0.21 13.41
N SER A 131 9.86 -0.15 13.94
CA SER A 131 10.24 0.74 15.04
C SER A 131 11.77 0.88 15.08
N ASP A 132 12.27 2.03 15.51
CA ASP A 132 13.71 2.34 15.54
C ASP A 132 14.42 2.15 14.18
N GLY A 133 13.68 2.38 13.09
CA GLY A 133 14.19 2.19 11.73
C GLY A 133 14.36 0.72 11.30
N VAL A 134 13.84 -0.23 12.09
CA VAL A 134 13.90 -1.67 11.84
C VAL A 134 12.49 -2.23 11.61
N ARG A 135 12.34 -3.13 10.63
CA ARG A 135 11.10 -3.87 10.37
C ARG A 135 11.13 -5.20 11.12
N TRP A 136 10.26 -5.35 12.12
CA TRP A 136 10.22 -6.48 13.05
C TRP A 136 9.27 -7.58 12.62
N ALA A 137 8.10 -7.22 12.08
CA ALA A 137 7.15 -8.16 11.50
C ALA A 137 7.02 -7.88 10.00
N VAL A 138 7.10 -8.91 9.16
CA VAL A 138 7.21 -8.79 7.70
C VAL A 138 6.18 -9.70 7.02
N ASP A 139 5.52 -9.18 5.99
CA ASP A 139 4.80 -10.00 5.01
C ASP A 139 5.78 -10.39 3.88
N LEU A 140 5.89 -11.68 3.60
CA LEU A 140 6.74 -12.23 2.54
C LEU A 140 6.26 -11.86 1.13
N GLY A 141 5.02 -11.39 1.02
CA GLY A 141 4.41 -10.95 -0.22
C GLY A 141 3.89 -12.11 -1.08
N THR A 142 3.55 -11.78 -2.32
CA THR A 142 2.92 -12.71 -3.25
C THR A 142 3.92 -13.67 -3.89
N GLN A 143 3.44 -14.81 -4.38
CA GLN A 143 4.17 -15.69 -5.29
C GLN A 143 3.67 -15.45 -6.72
N PRO A 144 4.55 -15.39 -7.74
CA PRO A 144 4.13 -15.28 -9.14
C PRO A 144 3.23 -16.46 -9.55
N TYR A 145 2.03 -16.17 -10.06
CA TYR A 145 1.06 -17.19 -10.46
C TYR A 145 1.59 -18.13 -11.54
N HIS A 146 2.33 -17.59 -12.52
CA HIS A 146 2.92 -18.37 -13.61
C HIS A 146 3.81 -19.51 -13.10
N GLU A 147 4.59 -19.30 -12.04
CA GLU A 147 5.44 -20.35 -11.47
C GLU A 147 4.63 -21.45 -10.78
N LEU A 148 3.54 -21.08 -10.11
CA LEU A 148 2.64 -22.01 -9.43
C LEU A 148 1.85 -22.86 -10.43
N GLU A 149 1.36 -22.23 -11.51
CA GLU A 149 0.67 -22.92 -12.59
C GLU A 149 1.62 -23.85 -13.35
N ALA A 150 2.85 -23.42 -13.62
CA ALA A 150 3.89 -24.26 -14.23
C ALA A 150 4.25 -25.47 -13.35
N ALA A 151 4.11 -25.34 -12.03
CA ALA A 151 4.26 -26.44 -11.08
C ALA A 151 3.00 -27.34 -10.98
N GLY A 152 1.96 -27.09 -11.77
CA GLY A 152 0.74 -27.91 -11.85
C GLY A 152 -0.31 -27.61 -10.81
N LEU A 153 -0.22 -26.48 -10.09
CA LEU A 153 -1.18 -26.11 -9.04
C LEU A 153 -2.38 -25.35 -9.62
N ASN A 154 -3.60 -25.77 -9.25
CA ASN A 154 -4.82 -25.00 -9.53
C ASN A 154 -5.09 -23.97 -8.43
N ILE A 155 -4.44 -22.81 -8.51
CA ILE A 155 -4.52 -21.72 -7.51
C ILE A 155 -5.80 -20.87 -7.60
N TRP A 156 -6.58 -21.08 -8.66
CA TRP A 156 -7.88 -20.42 -8.87
C TRP A 156 -9.00 -21.11 -8.09
N GLY A 157 -8.84 -22.41 -7.82
CA GLY A 157 -9.68 -23.17 -6.90
C GLY A 157 -9.22 -23.04 -5.44
N LYS A 158 -10.06 -23.51 -4.51
CA LYS A 158 -9.76 -23.46 -3.06
C LYS A 158 -8.79 -24.55 -2.59
N VAL A 159 -8.59 -25.63 -3.35
CA VAL A 159 -7.90 -26.84 -2.86
C VAL A 159 -6.37 -26.68 -2.93
N ASP A 160 -5.81 -26.32 -4.08
CA ASP A 160 -4.35 -26.22 -4.23
C ASP A 160 -3.80 -24.88 -3.75
N ARG A 161 -4.64 -23.83 -3.75
CA ARG A 161 -4.28 -22.49 -3.28
C ARG A 161 -3.67 -22.50 -1.88
N TRP A 162 -4.26 -23.25 -0.94
CA TRP A 162 -3.77 -23.29 0.44
C TRP A 162 -2.57 -24.21 0.66
N LYS A 163 -2.15 -24.97 -0.36
CA LYS A 163 -0.88 -25.71 -0.32
C LYS A 163 0.33 -24.79 -0.52
N VAL A 164 0.11 -23.61 -1.11
CA VAL A 164 1.17 -22.62 -1.34
C VAL A 164 1.48 -21.94 -0.01
N PHE A 165 2.71 -22.11 0.49
CA PHE A 165 3.14 -21.56 1.78
C PHE A 165 2.80 -20.08 1.93
N ARG A 166 3.11 -19.24 0.92
CA ARG A 166 2.85 -17.79 0.92
C ARG A 166 1.38 -17.38 0.93
N PHE A 167 0.46 -18.31 0.64
CA PHE A 167 -0.99 -18.07 0.67
C PHE A 167 -1.61 -18.59 1.97
N GLY A 168 -0.90 -19.43 2.73
CA GLY A 168 -1.34 -19.99 4.00
C GLY A 168 -0.99 -19.09 5.18
N ASN A 169 -1.64 -19.31 6.33
CA ASN A 169 -1.44 -18.50 7.54
C ASN A 169 -0.02 -18.56 8.11
N MET A 170 0.69 -19.67 7.90
CA MET A 170 2.05 -19.89 8.42
C MET A 170 3.11 -18.94 7.83
N SER A 171 2.82 -18.26 6.72
CA SER A 171 3.72 -17.26 6.13
C SER A 171 3.48 -15.84 6.60
N HIS A 172 2.48 -15.61 7.45
CA HIS A 172 2.05 -14.29 7.87
C HIS A 172 2.23 -14.10 9.38
N SER A 173 2.47 -12.85 9.80
CA SER A 173 2.46 -12.48 11.22
C SER A 173 1.01 -12.26 11.66
N VAL A 174 0.28 -13.35 11.91
CA VAL A 174 -1.15 -13.36 12.30
C VAL A 174 -1.34 -13.45 13.81
N LEU A 175 -2.44 -12.89 14.31
CA LEU A 175 -2.90 -12.95 15.72
C LEU A 175 -4.01 -13.98 15.91
#